data_AF-A0A4Z2GFZ7-F1
#
_entry.id   AF-A0A4Z2GFZ7-F1
#
_cell.length_a   1.000
_cell.length_b   1.000
_cell.length_c   1.000
_cell.angle_alpha   90.00
_cell.angle_beta   90.00
_cell.angle_gamma   90.00
#
_symmetry.space_group_name_H-M   'P 1'
#
loop_
_entity.id
_entity.type
_entity.pdbx_description
1 polymer ?
#
loop_
_entity_poly.entity_id
_entity_poly.type
_entity_poly.pdbx_seq_one_letter_code
_entity_poly.pdbx_strand_id
1 'polypeptide(L)'
;MKASADQFVCHTEAIADIVILVDGSWSIGRLNFRLVRMFLENLIDAFDVGIDKTRIGLALTYILENCFKQESGSRVGIPKIGILITDGKSQDDVIPPAESLRNAGIELFAIGVKNADENELLSIASEPDTTHVYNVADFNVMSSIVQSLTKIVCEQVEQQDKDIKQLTALQLLDVTHSTMKARWDRVDGVSGYMLLYAPLIDDGDLEEKEVKVSEAVTELELDGLTPRTEYTVTVYAVYGEEASDPITNQKSTLPLSAPTNLQFSDITHNSAHIHWDPVPKKVKGYRIMWVKTDGLFTQEVEVGPDNSYDLSELTSLMEYSVAIVALYTEGQSEALTDGFTTTPVPGPLHLRTNNVGTDSFQVSWDHSANDIILYRLSWAPFTGGVTKEVILSGIDNKYKLSGLSSSTDYEVMLTAVFKDESESDTVSVLETTWAETTTIATTTPMARQAVRNLLLSDETTRSMEASWELEDPHVESYRVSFADLRGKHQEESVS
;
A
#
# COMPACT_ATOMS: atom_id res chain seq x y z
N MET A 1 24.39 -29.46 -76.50
CA MET A 1 23.74 -28.53 -75.57
C MET A 1 24.62 -28.47 -74.32
N LYS A 2 25.25 -27.32 -74.04
CA LYS A 2 26.05 -27.12 -72.82
C LYS A 2 25.07 -27.01 -71.64
N ALA A 3 25.15 -27.91 -70.68
CA ALA A 3 24.53 -27.71 -69.38
C ALA A 3 25.29 -26.58 -68.68
N SER A 4 24.60 -25.48 -68.40
CA SER A 4 25.05 -24.46 -67.47
C SER A 4 25.09 -25.11 -66.10
N ALA A 5 26.25 -25.17 -65.45
CA ALA A 5 26.33 -25.52 -64.05
C ALA A 5 25.72 -24.36 -63.27
N ASP A 6 24.61 -24.60 -62.56
CA ASP A 6 23.99 -23.59 -61.70
C ASP A 6 25.01 -23.12 -60.65
N GLN A 7 25.26 -21.81 -60.63
CA GLN A 7 26.15 -21.14 -59.70
C GLN A 7 25.39 -20.85 -58.40
N PHE A 8 25.92 -21.27 -57.25
CA PHE A 8 25.34 -20.94 -55.95
C PHE A 8 25.41 -19.43 -55.72
N VAL A 9 24.26 -18.82 -55.39
CA VAL A 9 24.13 -17.39 -55.10
C VAL A 9 23.66 -17.26 -53.65
N CYS A 10 24.39 -16.45 -52.89
CA CYS A 10 24.06 -16.12 -51.51
C CYS A 10 22.90 -15.12 -51.48
N HIS A 11 21.84 -15.46 -50.76
CA HIS A 11 20.69 -14.58 -50.55
C HIS A 11 20.59 -14.25 -49.05
N THR A 12 21.55 -13.46 -48.57
CA THR A 12 21.62 -13.02 -47.17
C THR A 12 21.58 -11.50 -47.08
N GLU A 13 20.90 -10.98 -46.07
CA GLU A 13 20.90 -9.54 -45.73
C GLU A 13 22.05 -9.19 -44.78
N ALA A 14 22.69 -10.20 -44.17
CA ALA A 14 23.83 -10.03 -43.28
C ALA A 14 25.03 -9.46 -44.05
N ILE A 15 25.64 -8.42 -43.48
CA ILE A 15 26.77 -7.74 -44.10
C ILE A 15 28.05 -8.22 -43.45
N ALA A 16 29.07 -8.55 -44.24
CA ALA A 16 30.39 -8.96 -43.74
C ALA A 16 31.52 -8.18 -44.42
N ASP A 17 32.63 -8.03 -43.70
CA ASP A 17 33.88 -7.52 -44.27
C ASP A 17 34.76 -8.72 -44.65
N ILE A 18 34.96 -8.92 -45.97
CA ILE A 18 35.71 -10.06 -46.51
C ILE A 18 37.04 -9.57 -47.08
N VAL A 19 38.13 -10.15 -46.60
CA VAL A 19 39.48 -9.91 -47.13
C VAL A 19 40.01 -11.20 -47.74
N ILE A 20 40.35 -11.15 -49.03
CA ILE A 20 40.95 -12.27 -49.75
C ILE A 20 42.43 -11.99 -49.92
N LEU A 21 43.26 -12.82 -49.29
CA LEU A 21 44.69 -12.87 -49.55
C LEU A 21 44.99 -13.98 -50.56
N VAL A 22 45.64 -13.58 -51.64
CA VAL A 22 46.17 -14.50 -52.64
C VAL A 22 47.68 -14.38 -52.60
N ASP A 23 48.34 -15.39 -52.06
CA ASP A 23 49.77 -15.58 -52.26
C ASP A 23 49.96 -16.50 -53.48
N GLY A 24 50.95 -16.22 -54.32
CA GLY A 24 51.09 -16.94 -55.57
C GLY A 24 52.47 -16.84 -56.19
N SER A 25 53.06 -18.02 -56.45
CA SER A 25 54.15 -18.18 -57.39
C SER A 25 53.59 -18.41 -58.82
N TRP A 26 54.20 -17.74 -59.80
CA TRP A 26 53.91 -17.67 -61.25
C TRP A 26 52.71 -18.49 -61.81
N SER A 27 51.50 -17.92 -61.88
CA SER A 27 50.45 -18.34 -62.85
C SER A 27 49.18 -17.44 -62.97
N ILE A 28 49.31 -16.10 -62.98
CA ILE A 28 48.22 -15.20 -63.46
C ILE A 28 48.65 -14.52 -64.77
N GLY A 29 47.91 -14.80 -65.85
CA GLY A 29 48.27 -14.47 -67.24
C GLY A 29 48.25 -12.99 -67.64
N ARG A 30 48.97 -12.70 -68.74
CA ARG A 30 49.45 -11.38 -69.22
C ARG A 30 48.43 -10.29 -69.60
N LEU A 31 47.11 -10.51 -69.57
CA LEU A 31 46.21 -9.62 -70.33
C LEU A 31 45.48 -8.50 -69.57
N ASN A 32 45.57 -8.39 -68.24
CA ASN A 32 45.05 -7.20 -67.51
C ASN A 32 46.04 -6.58 -66.49
N PHE A 33 47.34 -6.86 -66.61
CA PHE A 33 48.39 -6.46 -65.66
C PHE A 33 48.73 -4.95 -65.64
N ARG A 34 48.13 -4.13 -66.52
CA ARG A 34 48.55 -2.72 -66.68
C ARG A 34 47.88 -1.74 -65.71
N LEU A 35 46.75 -2.10 -65.10
CA LEU A 35 46.01 -1.22 -64.17
C LEU A 35 46.38 -1.44 -62.70
N VAL A 36 46.96 -2.59 -62.34
CA VAL A 36 47.39 -2.90 -60.96
C VAL A 36 48.85 -2.51 -60.70
N ARG A 37 49.66 -2.40 -61.76
CA ARG A 37 51.10 -2.20 -61.69
C ARG A 37 51.54 -0.83 -61.17
N MET A 38 50.80 0.25 -61.42
CA MET A 38 51.21 1.59 -60.96
C MET A 38 51.03 1.83 -59.45
N PHE A 39 50.21 1.03 -58.77
CA PHE A 39 50.01 1.13 -57.32
C PHE A 39 50.93 0.18 -56.55
N LEU A 40 51.16 -1.03 -57.09
CA LEU A 40 52.08 -2.01 -56.50
C LEU A 40 53.56 -1.64 -56.65
N GLU A 41 53.96 -0.89 -57.68
CA GLU A 41 55.37 -0.53 -57.92
C GLU A 41 55.97 0.39 -56.85
N ASN A 42 55.17 1.14 -56.07
CA ASN A 42 55.70 2.01 -55.01
C ASN A 42 55.68 1.39 -53.60
N LEU A 43 54.96 0.27 -53.41
CA LEU A 43 54.89 -0.42 -52.11
C LEU A 43 55.88 -1.59 -52.02
N ILE A 44 56.23 -2.19 -53.17
CA ILE A 44 57.08 -3.39 -53.25
C ILE A 44 58.58 -3.06 -53.14
N ASP A 45 59.02 -1.82 -53.42
CA ASP A 45 60.44 -1.44 -53.33
C ASP A 45 61.00 -1.34 -51.90
N ALA A 46 60.15 -1.44 -50.87
CA ALA A 46 60.57 -1.37 -49.47
C ALA A 46 60.83 -2.75 -48.82
N PHE A 47 60.46 -3.86 -49.48
CA PHE A 47 60.54 -5.19 -48.89
C PHE A 47 61.18 -6.21 -49.86
N ASP A 48 62.23 -6.91 -49.40
CA ASP A 48 62.88 -7.99 -50.14
C ASP A 48 61.99 -9.24 -50.17
N VAL A 49 60.99 -9.21 -51.06
CA VAL A 49 60.11 -10.32 -51.41
C VAL A 49 60.60 -10.89 -52.75
N GLY A 50 61.41 -11.96 -52.67
CA GLY A 50 61.92 -12.66 -53.85
C GLY A 50 60.84 -13.44 -54.58
N ILE A 51 60.98 -13.58 -55.91
CA ILE A 51 60.03 -14.25 -56.83
C ILE A 51 59.85 -15.76 -56.56
N ASP A 52 60.62 -16.33 -55.63
CA ASP A 52 60.71 -17.75 -55.32
C ASP A 52 60.30 -18.10 -53.86
N LYS A 53 59.65 -17.19 -53.11
CA LYS A 53 59.40 -17.37 -51.67
C LYS A 53 57.97 -17.01 -51.25
N THR A 54 57.30 -17.98 -50.60
CA THR A 54 56.00 -17.85 -49.92
C THR A 54 56.21 -17.25 -48.51
N ARG A 55 55.50 -16.17 -48.16
CA ARG A 55 55.59 -15.49 -46.84
C ARG A 55 54.20 -15.16 -46.30
N ILE A 56 53.56 -16.18 -45.77
CA ILE A 56 52.19 -16.12 -45.25
C ILE A 56 52.13 -15.30 -43.95
N GLY A 57 53.13 -15.42 -43.06
CA GLY A 57 53.11 -14.76 -41.74
C GLY A 57 53.10 -13.23 -41.84
N LEU A 58 53.91 -12.66 -42.74
CA LEU A 58 53.89 -11.22 -43.02
C LEU A 58 52.55 -10.74 -43.60
N ALA A 59 51.94 -11.54 -44.48
CA ALA A 59 50.67 -11.21 -45.11
C ALA A 59 49.50 -11.22 -44.10
N LEU A 60 49.47 -12.21 -43.21
CA LEU A 60 48.51 -12.27 -42.11
C LEU A 60 48.64 -11.07 -41.16
N THR A 61 49.88 -10.69 -40.82
CA THR A 61 50.15 -9.49 -40.01
C THR A 61 49.64 -8.23 -40.71
N TYR A 62 49.87 -8.11 -42.01
CA TYR A 62 49.42 -6.97 -42.80
C TYR A 62 47.89 -6.83 -42.81
N ILE A 63 47.14 -7.94 -42.92
CA ILE A 63 45.67 -7.90 -42.83
C ILE A 63 45.21 -7.30 -41.50
N LEU A 64 45.78 -7.78 -40.39
CA LEU A 64 45.44 -7.31 -39.05
C LEU A 64 45.74 -5.81 -38.90
N GLU A 65 46.89 -5.37 -39.39
CA GLU A 65 47.36 -4.00 -39.20
C GLU A 65 46.80 -2.99 -40.21
N ASN A 66 46.22 -3.43 -41.34
CA ASN A 66 45.86 -2.50 -42.42
C ASN A 66 44.50 -2.75 -43.06
N CYS A 67 43.95 -3.96 -43.03
CA CYS A 67 42.70 -4.27 -43.73
C CYS A 67 41.48 -4.26 -42.80
N PHE A 68 41.58 -4.86 -41.61
CA PHE A 68 40.45 -4.93 -40.66
C PHE A 68 40.35 -3.73 -39.70
N LYS A 69 40.89 -2.57 -40.09
CA LYS A 69 40.78 -1.34 -39.31
C LYS A 69 39.60 -0.49 -39.76
N GLN A 70 39.02 0.26 -38.82
CA GLN A 70 37.95 1.23 -39.09
C GLN A 70 38.35 2.29 -40.13
N GLU A 71 39.59 2.77 -40.06
CA GLU A 71 40.17 3.72 -41.02
C GLU A 71 40.27 3.17 -42.45
N SER A 72 40.24 1.84 -42.60
CA SER A 72 40.29 1.12 -43.87
C SER A 72 38.90 0.64 -44.34
N GLY A 73 37.83 1.10 -43.68
CA GLY A 73 36.45 0.77 -44.05
C GLY A 73 35.85 -0.42 -43.29
N SER A 74 36.56 -1.00 -42.32
CA SER A 74 36.02 -2.11 -41.54
C SER A 74 35.03 -1.64 -40.48
N ARG A 75 33.87 -2.29 -40.40
CA ARG A 75 32.78 -1.90 -39.49
C ARG A 75 32.89 -2.60 -38.13
N VAL A 76 32.38 -1.94 -37.11
CA VAL A 76 32.25 -2.48 -35.74
C VAL A 76 30.98 -3.29 -35.66
N GLY A 77 31.01 -4.43 -34.95
CA GLY A 77 29.84 -5.29 -34.79
C GLY A 77 29.42 -6.02 -36.07
N ILE A 78 30.35 -6.20 -37.01
CA ILE A 78 30.12 -6.90 -38.28
C ILE A 78 31.09 -8.09 -38.37
N PRO A 79 30.64 -9.29 -38.81
CA PRO A 79 31.50 -10.44 -39.05
C PRO A 79 32.69 -10.13 -39.96
N LYS A 80 33.90 -10.59 -39.56
CA LYS A 80 35.17 -10.36 -40.28
C LYS A 80 35.75 -11.68 -40.76
N ILE A 81 35.92 -11.82 -42.07
CA ILE A 81 36.33 -13.08 -42.69
C ILE A 81 37.59 -12.89 -43.53
N GLY A 82 38.64 -13.65 -43.22
CA GLY A 82 39.88 -13.73 -43.99
C GLY A 82 39.96 -15.04 -44.77
N ILE A 83 40.18 -14.97 -46.08
CA ILE A 83 40.41 -16.15 -46.92
C ILE A 83 41.85 -16.12 -47.44
N LEU A 84 42.64 -17.11 -47.08
CA LEU A 84 44.03 -17.31 -47.52
C LEU A 84 44.07 -18.35 -48.64
N ILE A 85 44.78 -18.03 -49.73
CA ILE A 85 45.10 -18.96 -50.82
C ILE A 85 46.62 -19.02 -50.97
N THR A 86 47.20 -20.23 -50.94
CA THR A 86 48.65 -20.48 -51.11
C THR A 86 48.93 -21.73 -51.96
N ASP A 87 50.05 -21.77 -52.66
CA ASP A 87 50.50 -22.90 -53.48
C ASP A 87 51.71 -23.68 -52.91
N GLY A 88 52.19 -23.30 -51.73
CA GLY A 88 53.40 -23.85 -51.12
C GLY A 88 53.55 -23.54 -49.64
N LYS A 89 54.59 -24.12 -49.04
CA LYS A 89 54.94 -23.94 -47.62
C LYS A 89 55.55 -22.57 -47.34
N SER A 90 55.09 -21.88 -46.31
CA SER A 90 55.66 -20.58 -45.93
C SER A 90 57.11 -20.71 -45.47
N GLN A 91 57.86 -19.62 -45.67
CA GLN A 91 59.26 -19.48 -45.24
C GLN A 91 59.42 -18.61 -43.99
N ASP A 92 58.30 -18.17 -43.41
CA ASP A 92 58.20 -17.42 -42.16
C ASP A 92 57.24 -18.12 -41.18
N ASP A 93 57.24 -17.68 -39.92
CA ASP A 93 56.36 -18.24 -38.89
C ASP A 93 54.93 -17.72 -39.06
N VAL A 94 54.00 -18.64 -39.31
CA VAL A 94 52.59 -18.33 -39.57
C VAL A 94 51.72 -18.40 -38.32
N ILE A 95 52.20 -19.02 -37.24
CA ILE A 95 51.39 -19.31 -36.06
C ILE A 95 51.05 -18.03 -35.28
N PRO A 96 52.02 -17.17 -34.87
CA PRO A 96 51.72 -15.95 -34.12
C PRO A 96 50.76 -14.98 -34.83
N PRO A 97 50.89 -14.70 -36.15
CA PRO A 97 49.98 -13.80 -36.83
C PRO A 97 48.60 -14.41 -37.06
N ALA A 98 48.49 -15.72 -37.29
CA ALA A 98 47.20 -16.40 -37.38
C ALA A 98 46.45 -16.38 -36.03
N GLU A 99 47.13 -16.65 -34.91
CA GLU A 99 46.55 -16.53 -33.57
C GLU A 99 46.07 -15.12 -33.27
N SER A 100 46.83 -14.11 -33.67
CA SER A 100 46.46 -12.71 -33.45
C SER A 100 45.19 -12.33 -34.19
N LEU A 101 45.01 -12.82 -35.43
CA LEU A 101 43.78 -12.64 -36.21
C LEU A 101 42.58 -13.36 -35.56
N ARG A 102 42.75 -14.63 -35.15
CA ARG A 102 41.68 -15.38 -34.47
C ARG A 102 41.27 -14.74 -33.14
N ASN A 103 42.24 -14.30 -32.34
CA ASN A 103 42.00 -13.59 -31.08
C ASN A 103 41.34 -12.22 -31.29
N ALA A 104 41.50 -11.61 -32.47
CA ALA A 104 40.80 -10.40 -32.88
C ALA A 104 39.37 -10.67 -33.39
N GLY A 105 38.88 -11.92 -33.30
CA GLY A 105 37.54 -12.32 -33.74
C GLY A 105 37.40 -12.43 -35.26
N ILE A 106 38.51 -12.59 -35.99
CA ILE A 106 38.51 -12.76 -37.44
C ILE A 106 38.52 -14.25 -37.75
N GLU A 107 37.60 -14.68 -38.60
CA GLU A 107 37.49 -16.07 -39.02
C GLU A 107 38.34 -16.33 -40.27
N LEU A 108 39.18 -17.36 -40.20
CA LEU A 108 40.18 -17.65 -41.23
C LEU A 108 39.88 -18.95 -41.98
N PHE A 109 39.83 -18.85 -43.31
CA PHE A 109 39.77 -19.98 -44.24
C PHE A 109 41.10 -20.13 -44.95
N ALA A 110 41.66 -21.34 -45.00
CA ALA A 110 42.94 -21.61 -45.63
C ALA A 110 42.79 -22.59 -46.81
N ILE A 111 43.26 -22.17 -47.99
CA ILE A 111 43.16 -22.92 -49.24
C ILE A 111 44.57 -23.18 -49.78
N GLY A 112 45.00 -24.43 -49.70
CA GLY A 112 46.24 -24.92 -50.28
C GLY A 112 46.05 -25.47 -51.68
N VAL A 113 46.93 -25.10 -52.60
CA VAL A 113 46.95 -25.57 -53.98
C VAL A 113 48.25 -26.34 -54.22
N LYS A 114 48.18 -27.50 -54.88
CA LYS A 114 49.32 -28.34 -55.26
C LYS A 114 50.22 -28.78 -54.09
N ASN A 115 51.27 -28.00 -53.77
CA ASN A 115 52.35 -28.35 -52.86
C ASN A 115 52.23 -27.66 -51.49
N ALA A 116 51.06 -27.11 -51.17
CA ALA A 116 50.79 -26.51 -49.87
C ALA A 116 50.92 -27.55 -48.74
N ASP A 117 51.50 -27.13 -47.61
CA ASP A 117 51.67 -27.97 -46.42
C ASP A 117 50.37 -27.99 -45.62
N GLU A 118 49.71 -29.14 -45.53
CA GLU A 118 48.42 -29.27 -44.85
C GLU A 118 48.51 -28.94 -43.36
N ASN A 119 49.61 -29.28 -42.68
CA ASN A 119 49.78 -28.96 -41.25
C ASN A 119 49.94 -27.45 -41.03
N GLU A 120 50.52 -26.76 -41.99
CA GLU A 120 50.61 -25.30 -41.96
C GLU A 120 49.24 -24.64 -42.14
N LEU A 121 48.43 -25.13 -43.09
CA LEU A 121 47.07 -24.63 -43.30
C LEU A 121 46.18 -24.84 -42.07
N LEU A 122 46.28 -26.01 -41.42
CA LEU A 122 45.59 -26.31 -40.16
C LEU A 122 45.98 -25.35 -39.04
N SER A 123 47.23 -24.89 -39.02
CA SER A 123 47.71 -23.94 -38.01
C SER A 123 47.21 -22.51 -38.24
N ILE A 124 46.77 -22.19 -39.47
CA ILE A 124 46.32 -20.86 -39.88
C ILE A 124 44.80 -20.72 -39.77
N ALA A 125 44.06 -21.71 -40.27
CA ALA A 125 42.60 -21.69 -40.31
C ALA A 125 41.96 -21.61 -38.90
N SER A 126 40.71 -21.18 -38.85
CA SER A 126 39.87 -21.28 -37.65
C SER A 126 39.29 -22.68 -37.50
N GLU A 127 38.99 -23.11 -36.27
CA GLU A 127 38.28 -24.37 -36.05
C GLU A 127 36.81 -24.27 -36.51
N PRO A 128 36.19 -25.37 -37.01
CA PRO A 128 36.76 -26.69 -37.23
C PRO A 128 37.48 -26.81 -38.58
N ASP A 129 38.57 -27.58 -38.59
CA ASP A 129 39.41 -27.81 -39.77
C ASP A 129 38.64 -28.39 -40.97
N THR A 130 37.60 -29.19 -40.69
CA THR A 130 36.79 -29.89 -41.70
C THR A 130 36.07 -28.95 -42.67
N THR A 131 35.86 -27.69 -42.28
CA THR A 131 35.17 -26.67 -43.10
C THR A 131 36.07 -25.49 -43.46
N HIS A 132 37.19 -25.30 -42.76
CA HIS A 132 38.05 -24.12 -42.92
C HIS A 132 39.36 -24.40 -43.66
N VAL A 133 39.72 -25.68 -43.88
CA VAL A 133 40.92 -26.07 -44.63
C VAL A 133 40.57 -26.81 -45.91
N TYR A 134 41.12 -26.35 -47.03
CA TYR A 134 40.94 -26.97 -48.34
C TYR A 134 42.30 -27.25 -48.97
N ASN A 135 42.54 -28.51 -49.37
CA ASN A 135 43.73 -28.89 -50.14
C ASN A 135 43.30 -29.34 -51.55
N VAL A 136 43.77 -28.64 -52.58
CA VAL A 136 43.33 -28.84 -53.97
C VAL A 136 44.48 -29.24 -54.87
N ALA A 137 44.25 -30.24 -55.73
CA ALA A 137 45.29 -30.75 -56.62
C ALA A 137 45.73 -29.75 -57.70
N ASP A 138 44.83 -28.88 -58.17
CA ASP A 138 45.13 -27.86 -59.19
C ASP A 138 44.04 -26.77 -59.21
N PHE A 139 44.36 -25.59 -59.74
CA PHE A 139 43.46 -24.45 -59.88
C PHE A 139 42.22 -24.75 -60.76
N ASN A 140 42.29 -25.79 -61.59
CA ASN A 140 41.18 -26.25 -62.43
C ASN A 140 40.01 -26.86 -61.62
N VAL A 141 40.23 -27.21 -60.35
CA VAL A 141 39.23 -27.75 -59.42
C VAL A 141 38.63 -26.64 -58.53
N MET A 142 39.06 -25.39 -58.73
CA MET A 142 38.63 -24.26 -57.90
C MET A 142 37.13 -23.97 -58.01
N SER A 143 36.51 -24.29 -59.15
CA SER A 143 35.06 -24.10 -59.36
C SER A 143 34.20 -24.94 -58.40
N SER A 144 34.65 -26.13 -57.98
CA SER A 144 33.89 -26.98 -57.04
C SER A 144 34.01 -26.48 -55.60
N ILE A 145 35.11 -25.82 -55.25
CA ILE A 145 35.35 -25.32 -53.89
C ILE A 145 34.78 -23.92 -53.71
N VAL A 146 34.77 -23.09 -54.76
CA VAL A 146 34.10 -21.79 -54.71
C VAL A 146 32.63 -21.95 -54.31
N GLN A 147 31.91 -22.96 -54.82
CA GLN A 147 30.52 -23.19 -54.42
C GLN A 147 30.39 -23.60 -52.94
N SER A 148 31.19 -24.55 -52.47
CA SER A 148 31.17 -25.00 -51.07
C SER A 148 31.61 -23.91 -50.10
N LEU A 149 32.68 -23.18 -50.43
CA LEU A 149 33.21 -22.07 -49.65
C LEU A 149 32.22 -20.91 -49.60
N THR A 150 31.62 -20.53 -50.73
CA THR A 150 30.59 -19.48 -50.76
C THR A 150 29.40 -19.86 -49.88
N LYS A 151 28.99 -21.13 -49.90
CA LYS A 151 27.91 -21.61 -49.04
C LYS A 151 28.28 -21.54 -47.55
N ILE A 152 29.47 -22.03 -47.18
CA ILE A 152 29.93 -22.04 -45.79
C ILE A 152 30.13 -20.62 -45.27
N VAL A 153 30.79 -19.75 -46.05
CA VAL A 153 30.97 -18.33 -45.70
C VAL A 153 29.62 -17.65 -45.51
N CYS A 154 28.63 -17.93 -46.36
CA CYS A 154 27.29 -17.35 -46.20
C CYS A 154 26.55 -17.85 -44.95
N GLU A 155 26.55 -19.17 -44.70
CA GLU A 155 25.95 -19.74 -43.50
C GLU A 155 26.62 -19.20 -42.21
N GLN A 156 27.93 -18.99 -42.27
CA GLN A 156 28.72 -18.51 -41.14
C GLN A 156 28.54 -17.00 -40.87
N VAL A 157 28.47 -16.18 -41.91
CA VAL A 157 28.13 -14.76 -41.80
C VAL A 157 26.73 -14.60 -41.17
N GLU A 158 25.76 -15.40 -41.61
CA GLU A 158 24.41 -15.40 -41.03
C GLU A 158 24.40 -15.79 -39.56
N GLN A 159 25.22 -16.77 -39.17
CA GLN A 159 25.28 -17.22 -37.79
C GLN A 159 25.95 -16.20 -36.87
N GLN A 160 27.08 -15.62 -37.29
CA GLN A 160 27.76 -14.60 -36.49
C GLN A 160 26.96 -13.29 -36.40
N ASP A 161 26.26 -12.89 -37.47
CA ASP A 161 25.38 -11.72 -37.44
C ASP A 161 24.25 -11.89 -36.40
N LYS A 162 23.68 -13.10 -36.30
CA LYS A 162 22.70 -13.43 -35.24
C LYS A 162 23.31 -13.34 -33.85
N ASP A 163 24.49 -13.92 -33.65
CA ASP A 163 25.15 -13.94 -32.34
C ASP A 163 25.52 -12.51 -31.88
N ILE A 164 25.94 -11.63 -32.80
CA ILE A 164 26.27 -10.23 -32.51
C ILE A 164 25.00 -9.41 -32.19
N LYS A 165 23.90 -9.68 -32.89
CA LYS A 165 22.62 -8.95 -32.71
C LYS A 165 21.80 -9.42 -31.51
N GLN A 166 22.21 -10.49 -30.82
CA GLN A 166 21.40 -11.09 -29.76
C GLN A 166 21.52 -10.33 -28.43
N LEU A 167 20.41 -9.74 -27.98
CA LEU A 167 20.22 -9.30 -26.60
C LEU A 167 20.18 -10.53 -25.69
N THR A 168 21.08 -10.62 -24.71
CA THR A 168 21.29 -11.83 -23.91
C THR A 168 20.47 -11.89 -22.62
N ALA A 169 19.99 -10.75 -22.11
CA ALA A 169 19.12 -10.73 -20.93
C ALA A 169 18.13 -9.56 -20.92
N LEU A 170 16.86 -9.86 -20.62
CA LEU A 170 15.81 -8.90 -20.27
C LEU A 170 15.25 -9.30 -18.91
N GLN A 171 15.32 -8.38 -17.95
CA GLN A 171 14.83 -8.56 -16.59
C GLN A 171 13.67 -7.60 -16.32
N LEU A 172 12.59 -8.12 -15.73
CA LEU A 172 11.44 -7.36 -15.27
C LEU A 172 11.45 -7.33 -13.74
N LEU A 173 11.68 -6.16 -13.17
CA LEU A 173 11.95 -5.89 -11.76
C LEU A 173 10.96 -4.86 -11.19
N ASP A 174 10.98 -4.68 -9.86
CA ASP A 174 10.21 -3.65 -9.14
C ASP A 174 8.72 -3.60 -9.53
N VAL A 175 8.12 -4.78 -9.72
CA VAL A 175 6.75 -4.93 -10.22
C VAL A 175 5.76 -4.48 -9.16
N THR A 176 4.87 -3.57 -9.55
CA THR A 176 3.75 -3.10 -8.73
C THR A 176 2.41 -3.40 -9.41
N HIS A 177 1.32 -2.83 -8.92
CA HIS A 177 0.01 -2.98 -9.56
C HIS A 177 -0.15 -2.18 -10.85
N SER A 178 0.66 -1.12 -11.05
CA SER A 178 0.56 -0.26 -12.23
C SER A 178 1.90 0.11 -12.85
N THR A 179 3.01 -0.40 -12.32
CA THR A 179 4.35 -0.17 -12.87
C THR A 179 5.22 -1.41 -12.87
N MET A 180 6.20 -1.49 -13.78
CA MET A 180 7.30 -2.45 -13.71
C MET A 180 8.56 -1.87 -14.34
N LYS A 181 9.74 -2.26 -13.86
CA LYS A 181 11.02 -1.82 -14.41
C LYS A 181 11.60 -2.85 -15.36
N ALA A 182 11.75 -2.51 -16.62
CA ALA A 182 12.44 -3.32 -17.62
C ALA A 182 13.92 -2.95 -17.67
N ARG A 183 14.81 -3.94 -17.61
CA ARG A 183 16.27 -3.77 -17.68
C ARG A 183 16.86 -4.79 -18.65
N TRP A 184 17.72 -4.34 -19.55
CA TRP A 184 18.38 -5.19 -20.53
C TRP A 184 19.88 -4.92 -20.58
N ASP A 185 20.63 -5.84 -21.18
CA ASP A 185 22.07 -5.68 -21.36
C ASP A 185 22.36 -4.74 -22.53
N ARG A 186 23.45 -3.96 -22.39
CA ARG A 186 23.89 -3.04 -23.44
C ARG A 186 24.51 -3.83 -24.59
N VAL A 187 24.17 -3.44 -25.82
CA VAL A 187 24.81 -3.94 -27.04
C VAL A 187 25.58 -2.81 -27.71
N ASP A 188 26.78 -3.10 -28.21
CA ASP A 188 27.64 -2.11 -28.87
C ASP A 188 27.21 -1.88 -30.33
N GLY A 189 27.34 -0.64 -30.81
CA GLY A 189 27.03 -0.28 -32.20
C GLY A 189 25.55 -0.01 -32.49
N VAL A 190 24.69 -0.08 -31.48
CA VAL A 190 23.26 0.26 -31.61
C VAL A 190 23.04 1.76 -31.72
N SER A 191 22.03 2.17 -32.48
CA SER A 191 21.53 3.55 -32.52
C SER A 191 20.54 3.85 -31.37
N GLY A 192 19.91 2.80 -30.82
CA GLY A 192 18.96 2.90 -29.72
C GLY A 192 18.24 1.58 -29.48
N TYR A 193 17.22 1.62 -28.60
CA TYR A 193 16.36 0.48 -28.32
C TYR A 193 14.89 0.84 -28.54
N MET A 194 14.11 -0.13 -28.96
CA MET A 194 12.66 -0.02 -29.09
C MET A 194 12.01 -1.06 -28.19
N LEU A 195 11.11 -0.62 -27.33
CA LEU A 195 10.36 -1.45 -26.40
C LEU A 195 8.91 -1.50 -26.83
N LEU A 196 8.37 -2.71 -26.93
CA LEU A 196 6.95 -2.99 -27.12
C LEU A 196 6.46 -3.71 -25.87
N TYR A 197 5.33 -3.26 -25.32
CA TYR A 197 4.68 -3.99 -24.23
C TYR A 197 3.17 -3.97 -24.37
N ALA A 198 2.57 -5.12 -24.08
CA ALA A 198 1.14 -5.34 -24.22
C ALA A 198 0.63 -6.29 -23.14
N PRO A 199 -0.63 -6.10 -22.66
CA PRO A 199 -1.25 -7.04 -21.75
C PRO A 199 -1.52 -8.37 -22.48
N LEU A 200 -1.31 -9.51 -21.85
CA LEU A 200 -1.61 -10.82 -22.40
C LEU A 200 -3.07 -11.17 -22.06
N ILE A 201 -3.99 -10.73 -22.92
CA ILE A 201 -5.44 -10.97 -22.77
C ILE A 201 -5.88 -11.97 -23.84
N ASP A 202 -6.81 -12.87 -23.50
CA ASP A 202 -7.35 -13.90 -24.43
C ASP A 202 -8.07 -13.31 -25.66
N ASP A 203 -8.46 -12.04 -25.59
CA ASP A 203 -9.34 -11.39 -26.56
C ASP A 203 -8.55 -10.39 -27.44
N GLY A 204 -7.73 -10.94 -28.34
CA GLY A 204 -7.33 -10.43 -29.68
C GLY A 204 -6.82 -8.99 -29.91
N ASP A 205 -7.36 -7.96 -29.23
CA ASP A 205 -6.99 -6.56 -29.38
C ASP A 205 -5.94 -6.17 -28.35
N LEU A 206 -4.69 -6.50 -28.66
CA LEU A 206 -3.53 -6.07 -27.90
C LEU A 206 -3.22 -4.61 -28.27
N GLU A 207 -3.58 -3.66 -27.40
CA GLU A 207 -3.09 -2.28 -27.54
C GLU A 207 -1.61 -2.25 -27.15
N GLU A 208 -0.74 -2.55 -28.13
CA GLU A 208 0.71 -2.53 -27.95
C GLU A 208 1.19 -1.10 -27.76
N LYS A 209 1.90 -0.85 -26.65
CA LYS A 209 2.55 0.43 -26.42
C LYS A 209 4.00 0.36 -26.89
N GLU A 210 4.40 1.33 -27.71
CA GLU A 210 5.75 1.46 -28.26
C GLU A 210 6.51 2.61 -27.59
N VAL A 211 7.75 2.34 -27.17
CA VAL A 211 8.66 3.35 -26.61
C VAL A 211 10.03 3.20 -27.27
N LYS A 212 10.55 4.31 -27.83
CA LYS A 212 11.92 4.37 -28.37
C LYS A 212 12.83 5.12 -27.40
N VAL A 213 14.00 4.54 -27.12
CA VAL A 213 15.01 5.12 -26.23
C VAL A 213 16.37 5.17 -26.90
N SER A 214 17.23 6.09 -26.46
CA SER A 214 18.59 6.23 -26.99
C SER A 214 19.51 5.07 -26.58
N GLU A 215 20.63 4.89 -27.26
CA GLU A 215 21.68 3.90 -26.97
C GLU A 215 22.20 3.88 -25.52
N ALA A 216 22.11 5.00 -24.79
CA ALA A 216 22.59 5.12 -23.41
C ALA A 216 21.63 4.51 -22.37
N VAL A 217 20.37 4.26 -22.74
CA VAL A 217 19.33 3.78 -21.84
C VAL A 217 19.27 2.27 -21.92
N THR A 218 19.48 1.60 -20.78
CA THR A 218 19.39 0.15 -20.62
C THR A 218 18.35 -0.26 -19.58
N GLU A 219 17.59 0.71 -19.07
CA GLU A 219 16.49 0.51 -18.14
C GLU A 219 15.36 1.50 -18.38
N LEU A 220 14.12 1.04 -18.22
CA LEU A 220 12.92 1.85 -18.39
C LEU A 220 11.86 1.45 -17.37
N GLU A 221 11.24 2.43 -16.71
CA GLU A 221 10.04 2.19 -15.91
C GLU A 221 8.81 2.27 -16.82
N LEU A 222 8.06 1.17 -16.88
CA LEU A 222 6.78 1.09 -17.57
C LEU A 222 5.68 1.50 -16.60
N ASP A 223 4.86 2.47 -16.98
CA ASP A 223 3.79 3.03 -16.15
C ASP A 223 2.39 2.85 -16.76
N GLY A 224 1.36 3.16 -15.97
CA GLY A 224 -0.04 3.06 -16.40
C GLY A 224 -0.44 1.64 -16.81
N LEU A 225 0.09 0.63 -16.10
CA LEU A 225 -0.28 -0.77 -16.29
C LEU A 225 -1.54 -1.12 -15.50
N THR A 226 -2.26 -2.12 -15.96
CA THR A 226 -3.47 -2.62 -15.30
C THR A 226 -3.08 -3.58 -14.18
N PRO A 227 -3.67 -3.46 -12.97
CA PRO A 227 -3.46 -4.41 -11.87
C PRO A 227 -3.84 -5.84 -12.23
N ARG A 228 -3.19 -6.84 -11.60
CA ARG A 228 -3.47 -8.28 -11.79
C ARG A 228 -3.51 -8.68 -13.27
N THR A 229 -2.63 -8.13 -14.08
CA THR A 229 -2.60 -8.36 -15.53
C THR A 229 -1.21 -8.83 -15.94
N GLU A 230 -1.14 -9.91 -16.71
CA GLU A 230 0.10 -10.39 -17.31
C GLU A 230 0.48 -9.50 -18.49
N TYR A 231 1.73 -9.10 -18.58
CA TYR A 231 2.26 -8.29 -19.68
C TYR A 231 3.40 -9.04 -20.37
N THR A 232 3.43 -8.94 -21.69
CA THR A 232 4.59 -9.29 -22.51
C THR A 232 5.37 -8.02 -22.78
N VAL A 233 6.67 -8.04 -22.50
CA VAL A 233 7.61 -6.94 -22.78
C VAL A 233 8.66 -7.46 -23.75
N THR A 234 8.81 -6.75 -24.86
CA THR A 234 9.71 -7.09 -25.96
C THR A 234 10.65 -5.93 -26.23
N VAL A 235 11.95 -6.20 -26.33
CA VAL A 235 12.98 -5.20 -26.61
C VAL A 235 13.72 -5.54 -27.89
N TYR A 236 13.88 -4.56 -28.76
CA TYR A 236 14.66 -4.63 -29.99
C TYR A 236 15.86 -3.70 -29.88
N ALA A 237 17.05 -4.17 -30.30
CA ALA A 237 18.19 -3.30 -30.56
C ALA A 237 18.05 -2.73 -31.98
N VAL A 238 18.21 -1.43 -32.14
CA VAL A 238 18.02 -0.75 -33.44
C VAL A 238 19.38 -0.33 -33.99
N TYR A 239 19.68 -0.68 -35.23
CA TYR A 239 20.90 -0.35 -35.96
C TYR A 239 20.55 0.45 -37.21
N GLY A 240 20.59 1.78 -37.13
CA GLY A 240 20.11 2.63 -38.21
C GLY A 240 18.60 2.46 -38.45
N GLU A 241 18.23 1.84 -39.58
CA GLU A 241 16.83 1.55 -39.95
C GLU A 241 16.42 0.08 -39.68
N GLU A 242 17.37 -0.78 -39.32
CA GLU A 242 17.13 -2.21 -39.06
C GLU A 242 16.97 -2.49 -37.56
N ALA A 243 16.14 -3.48 -37.23
CA ALA A 243 15.96 -3.98 -35.87
C ALA A 243 16.59 -5.37 -35.73
N SER A 244 17.14 -5.67 -34.55
CA SER A 244 17.61 -7.00 -34.18
C SER A 244 16.45 -7.99 -34.02
N ASP A 245 16.78 -9.26 -33.85
CA ASP A 245 15.87 -10.20 -33.22
C ASP A 245 15.49 -9.70 -31.81
N PRO A 246 14.21 -9.80 -31.42
CA PRO A 246 13.77 -9.31 -30.12
C PRO A 246 14.18 -10.22 -28.98
N ILE A 247 14.33 -9.64 -27.79
CA ILE A 247 14.22 -10.36 -26.53
C ILE A 247 12.86 -10.09 -25.89
N THR A 248 12.19 -11.15 -25.47
CA THR A 248 10.87 -11.08 -24.85
C THR A 248 10.89 -11.69 -23.46
N ASN A 249 10.23 -11.03 -22.51
CA ASN A 249 9.98 -11.57 -21.18
C ASN A 249 8.55 -11.21 -20.75
N GLN A 250 8.01 -11.99 -19.81
CA GLN A 250 6.63 -11.85 -19.34
C GLN A 250 6.59 -11.71 -17.83
N LYS A 251 5.68 -10.86 -17.34
CA LYS A 251 5.46 -10.67 -15.92
C LYS A 251 4.06 -10.18 -15.63
N SER A 252 3.46 -10.69 -14.55
CA SER A 252 2.18 -10.21 -14.05
C SER A 252 2.35 -9.07 -13.06
N THR A 253 1.58 -8.00 -13.23
CA THR A 253 1.43 -6.93 -12.24
C THR A 253 0.74 -7.45 -10.99
N LEU A 254 0.98 -6.77 -9.86
CA LEU A 254 0.40 -7.13 -8.58
C LEU A 254 -1.07 -6.68 -8.47
N PRO A 255 -1.87 -7.27 -7.56
CA PRO A 255 -3.17 -6.69 -7.20
C PRO A 255 -3.00 -5.35 -6.49
N LEU A 256 -4.06 -4.54 -6.48
CA LEU A 256 -4.13 -3.32 -5.68
C LEU A 256 -3.97 -3.66 -4.19
N SER A 257 -3.03 -3.00 -3.51
CA SER A 257 -2.74 -3.26 -2.10
C SER A 257 -3.91 -2.81 -1.22
N ALA A 258 -4.39 -3.69 -0.34
CA ALA A 258 -5.39 -3.34 0.65
C ALA A 258 -4.73 -2.73 1.89
N PRO A 259 -5.44 -1.87 2.66
CA PRO A 259 -4.99 -1.51 4.00
C PRO A 259 -4.87 -2.75 4.88
N THR A 260 -4.13 -2.65 5.98
CA THR A 260 -3.93 -3.76 6.91
C THR A 260 -4.18 -3.34 8.35
N ASN A 261 -4.34 -4.33 9.25
CA ASN A 261 -4.37 -4.10 10.70
C ASN A 261 -5.46 -3.10 11.13
N LEU A 262 -6.72 -3.44 10.83
CA LEU A 262 -7.87 -2.67 11.29
C LEU A 262 -8.00 -2.81 12.81
N GLN A 263 -8.03 -1.68 13.50
CA GLN A 263 -8.11 -1.60 14.95
C GLN A 263 -9.31 -0.74 15.36
N PHE A 264 -9.91 -1.11 16.48
CA PHE A 264 -11.05 -0.43 17.08
C PHE A 264 -10.69 0.07 18.48
N SER A 265 -10.99 1.33 18.76
CA SER A 265 -10.81 1.96 20.08
C SER A 265 -12.00 2.85 20.43
N ASP A 266 -12.06 3.30 21.68
CA ASP A 266 -13.07 4.26 22.17
C ASP A 266 -14.51 3.87 21.80
N ILE A 267 -14.81 2.56 21.86
CA ILE A 267 -16.10 1.99 21.50
C ILE A 267 -17.11 2.36 22.60
N THR A 268 -18.17 3.03 22.20
CA THR A 268 -19.30 3.40 23.07
C THR A 268 -20.57 2.67 22.63
N HIS A 269 -21.72 3.09 23.16
CA HIS A 269 -23.02 2.57 22.74
C HIS A 269 -23.47 3.08 21.36
N ASN A 270 -22.90 4.20 20.88
CA ASN A 270 -23.31 4.85 19.63
C ASN A 270 -22.17 5.29 18.69
N SER A 271 -20.92 5.05 19.08
CA SER A 271 -19.73 5.45 18.32
C SER A 271 -18.57 4.48 18.48
N ALA A 272 -17.62 4.51 17.55
CA ALA A 272 -16.35 3.80 17.65
C ALA A 272 -15.27 4.51 16.83
N HIS A 273 -14.05 4.57 17.36
CA HIS A 273 -12.89 5.03 16.62
C HIS A 273 -12.25 3.86 15.87
N ILE A 274 -12.03 4.02 14.57
CA ILE A 274 -11.35 3.02 13.75
C ILE A 274 -10.02 3.57 13.23
N HIS A 275 -9.02 2.69 13.19
CA HIS A 275 -7.67 3.00 12.73
C HIS A 275 -7.11 1.84 11.91
N TRP A 276 -6.26 2.14 10.91
CA TRP A 276 -5.61 1.12 10.08
C TRP A 276 -4.20 1.53 9.64
N ASP A 277 -3.42 0.54 9.24
CA ASP A 277 -2.11 0.78 8.63
C ASP A 277 -2.30 1.25 7.17
N PRO A 278 -1.73 2.41 6.79
CA PRO A 278 -1.90 2.96 5.45
C PRO A 278 -1.11 2.17 4.41
N VAL A 279 -1.59 2.20 3.17
CA VAL A 279 -0.90 1.55 2.05
C VAL A 279 0.37 2.33 1.64
N PRO A 280 1.43 1.67 1.12
CA PRO A 280 2.73 2.31 0.86
C PRO A 280 2.75 3.40 -0.22
N LYS A 281 1.76 3.40 -1.15
CA LYS A 281 1.64 4.38 -2.25
C LYS A 281 0.47 5.33 -2.00
N LYS A 282 0.55 6.55 -2.56
CA LYS A 282 -0.51 7.57 -2.46
C LYS A 282 -1.82 7.07 -3.06
N VAL A 283 -2.77 6.70 -2.20
CA VAL A 283 -4.17 6.50 -2.56
C VAL A 283 -4.90 7.84 -2.67
N LYS A 284 -6.02 7.86 -3.39
CA LYS A 284 -6.94 9.01 -3.37
C LYS A 284 -7.62 9.15 -2.02
N GLY A 285 -7.86 8.02 -1.34
CA GLY A 285 -8.54 7.94 -0.07
C GLY A 285 -8.99 6.51 0.23
N TYR A 286 -9.93 6.39 1.15
CA TYR A 286 -10.50 5.10 1.54
C TYR A 286 -12.03 5.16 1.49
N ARG A 287 -12.65 4.03 1.14
CA ARG A 287 -14.09 3.82 1.31
C ARG A 287 -14.31 2.93 2.52
N ILE A 288 -15.03 3.43 3.50
CA ILE A 288 -15.35 2.72 4.74
C ILE A 288 -16.82 2.33 4.65
N MET A 289 -17.10 1.05 4.87
CA MET A 289 -18.44 0.48 4.87
C MET A 289 -18.66 -0.24 6.20
N TRP A 290 -19.82 -0.06 6.82
CA TRP A 290 -20.15 -0.82 8.02
C TRP A 290 -21.61 -1.24 8.02
N VAL A 291 -21.85 -2.44 8.54
CA VAL A 291 -23.15 -3.10 8.54
C VAL A 291 -23.37 -3.81 9.86
N LYS A 292 -24.60 -3.75 10.36
CA LYS A 292 -25.03 -4.55 11.51
C LYS A 292 -25.06 -6.02 11.12
N THR A 293 -24.61 -6.95 11.97
CA THR A 293 -24.62 -8.39 11.64
C THR A 293 -26.03 -8.93 11.30
N ASP A 294 -27.08 -8.33 11.86
CA ASP A 294 -28.49 -8.67 11.59
C ASP A 294 -29.15 -7.78 10.51
N GLY A 295 -28.42 -6.80 10.00
CA GLY A 295 -28.93 -5.76 9.13
C GLY A 295 -28.78 -6.06 7.64
N LEU A 296 -29.66 -5.46 6.84
CA LEU A 296 -29.58 -5.46 5.37
C LEU A 296 -29.03 -4.15 4.81
N PHE A 297 -28.72 -3.17 5.68
CA PHE A 297 -28.32 -1.82 5.29
C PHE A 297 -26.86 -1.56 5.66
N THR A 298 -26.05 -1.35 4.62
CA THR A 298 -24.65 -0.94 4.75
C THR A 298 -24.57 0.57 4.70
N GLN A 299 -23.99 1.18 5.73
CA GLN A 299 -23.58 2.58 5.68
C GLN A 299 -22.22 2.68 4.99
N GLU A 300 -22.02 3.73 4.20
CA GLU A 300 -20.76 3.97 3.50
C GLU A 300 -20.32 5.43 3.56
N VAL A 301 -19.00 5.65 3.55
CA VAL A 301 -18.40 6.97 3.45
C VAL A 301 -17.07 6.87 2.69
N GLU A 302 -16.78 7.88 1.87
CA GLU A 302 -15.46 8.06 1.27
C GLU A 302 -14.72 9.16 2.02
N VAL A 303 -13.52 8.84 2.48
CA VAL A 303 -12.65 9.74 3.24
C VAL A 303 -11.37 10.01 2.48
N GLY A 304 -10.65 11.05 2.88
CA GLY A 304 -9.33 11.38 2.34
C GLY A 304 -8.27 10.30 2.63
N PRO A 305 -6.98 10.62 2.43
CA PRO A 305 -5.88 9.66 2.63
C PRO A 305 -5.54 9.42 4.11
N ASP A 306 -6.32 9.97 5.05
CA ASP A 306 -6.18 9.73 6.48
C ASP A 306 -6.42 8.25 6.80
N ASN A 307 -5.85 7.77 7.91
CA ASN A 307 -5.87 6.37 8.31
C ASN A 307 -6.66 6.10 9.60
N SER A 308 -7.57 7.01 9.93
CA SER A 308 -8.47 6.87 11.07
C SER A 308 -9.82 7.53 10.76
N TYR A 309 -10.89 7.03 11.38
CA TYR A 309 -12.22 7.59 11.23
C TYR A 309 -13.08 7.32 12.45
N ASP A 310 -14.00 8.24 12.78
CA ASP A 310 -14.96 8.08 13.88
C ASP A 310 -16.32 7.66 13.32
N LEU A 311 -16.72 6.42 13.63
CA LEU A 311 -18.06 5.91 13.35
C LEU A 311 -19.05 6.51 14.36
N SER A 312 -20.22 6.92 13.90
CA SER A 312 -21.28 7.52 14.71
C SER A 312 -22.66 6.98 14.33
N GLU A 313 -23.67 7.29 15.16
CA GLU A 313 -25.06 6.84 14.96
C GLU A 313 -25.21 5.31 14.99
N LEU A 314 -24.35 4.64 15.75
CA LEU A 314 -24.44 3.21 15.98
C LEU A 314 -25.57 2.90 16.98
N THR A 315 -26.09 1.69 16.86
CA THR A 315 -27.01 1.07 17.83
C THR A 315 -26.24 0.35 18.92
N SER A 316 -26.72 0.47 20.16
CA SER A 316 -26.14 -0.16 21.34
C SER A 316 -26.30 -1.69 21.34
N LEU A 317 -25.42 -2.39 22.06
CA LEU A 317 -25.41 -3.86 22.16
C LEU A 317 -25.47 -4.58 20.79
N MET A 318 -24.90 -3.98 19.76
CA MET A 318 -24.97 -4.47 18.39
C MET A 318 -23.57 -4.78 17.86
N GLU A 319 -23.45 -5.91 17.18
CA GLU A 319 -22.26 -6.29 16.45
C GLU A 319 -22.26 -5.64 15.05
N TYR A 320 -21.14 -5.02 14.71
CA TYR A 320 -20.88 -4.40 13.42
C TYR A 320 -19.73 -5.11 12.72
N SER A 321 -19.90 -5.30 11.42
CA SER A 321 -18.82 -5.66 10.51
C SER A 321 -18.40 -4.41 9.74
N VAL A 322 -17.11 -4.07 9.77
CA VAL A 322 -16.52 -2.92 9.08
C VAL A 322 -15.61 -3.43 7.98
N ALA A 323 -15.78 -2.89 6.77
CA ALA A 323 -14.96 -3.16 5.60
C ALA A 323 -14.35 -1.86 5.08
N ILE A 324 -13.03 -1.85 4.88
CA ILE A 324 -12.28 -0.69 4.36
C ILE A 324 -11.63 -1.06 3.04
N VAL A 325 -11.82 -0.23 2.03
CA VAL A 325 -11.23 -0.39 0.70
C VAL A 325 -10.36 0.82 0.37
N ALA A 326 -9.16 0.59 -0.13
CA ALA A 326 -8.28 1.65 -0.64
C ALA A 326 -8.70 2.07 -2.06
N LEU A 327 -8.82 3.37 -2.30
CA LEU A 327 -9.22 3.94 -3.58
C LEU A 327 -8.00 4.43 -4.36
N TYR A 328 -7.77 3.84 -5.53
CA TYR A 328 -6.69 4.17 -6.45
C TYR A 328 -7.23 4.91 -7.68
N THR A 329 -6.33 5.41 -8.54
CA THR A 329 -6.72 5.92 -9.86
C THR A 329 -7.28 4.85 -10.77
N GLU A 330 -6.75 3.64 -10.64
CA GLU A 330 -6.98 2.46 -11.49
C GLU A 330 -8.15 1.59 -11.01
N GLY A 331 -8.65 1.81 -9.80
CA GLY A 331 -9.72 1.02 -9.21
C GLY A 331 -9.70 1.02 -7.68
N GLN A 332 -10.20 -0.07 -7.09
CA GLN A 332 -10.31 -0.24 -5.64
C GLN A 332 -9.62 -1.54 -5.20
N SER A 333 -9.02 -1.55 -4.01
CA SER A 333 -8.38 -2.75 -3.46
C SER A 333 -9.39 -3.84 -3.08
N GLU A 334 -8.89 -4.99 -2.66
CA GLU A 334 -9.68 -5.91 -1.84
C GLU A 334 -10.06 -5.22 -0.51
N ALA A 335 -11.15 -5.66 0.11
CA ALA A 335 -11.63 -5.10 1.37
C ALA A 335 -10.85 -5.69 2.56
N LEU A 336 -10.42 -4.82 3.47
CA LEU A 336 -10.00 -5.19 4.82
C LEU A 336 -11.24 -5.22 5.71
N THR A 337 -11.62 -6.40 6.19
CA THR A 337 -12.82 -6.57 7.01
C THR A 337 -12.49 -7.07 8.40
N ASP A 338 -13.10 -6.46 9.41
CA ASP A 338 -13.11 -6.94 10.79
C ASP A 338 -14.39 -6.49 11.51
N GLY A 339 -14.61 -6.89 12.76
CA GLY A 339 -15.84 -6.58 13.50
C GLY A 339 -15.62 -6.16 14.94
N PHE A 340 -16.61 -5.45 15.48
CA PHE A 340 -16.65 -5.03 16.89
C PHE A 340 -18.10 -5.02 17.41
N THR A 341 -18.25 -4.95 18.74
CA THR A 341 -19.56 -4.85 19.40
C THR A 341 -19.65 -3.57 20.22
N THR A 342 -20.72 -2.80 20.04
CA THR A 342 -20.99 -1.60 20.83
C THR A 342 -21.34 -1.94 22.28
N THR A 343 -21.12 -1.00 23.19
CA THR A 343 -21.42 -1.20 24.61
C THR A 343 -22.92 -1.05 24.90
N PRO A 344 -23.42 -1.52 26.05
CA PRO A 344 -24.73 -1.12 26.55
C PRO A 344 -24.84 0.40 26.72
N VAL A 345 -26.05 0.93 26.64
CA VAL A 345 -26.29 2.35 26.91
C VAL A 345 -26.04 2.69 28.38
N PRO A 346 -25.41 3.84 28.67
CA PRO A 346 -25.00 4.17 30.02
C PRO A 346 -26.18 4.67 30.87
N GLY A 347 -26.29 4.19 32.10
CA GLY A 347 -27.30 4.64 33.07
C GLY A 347 -27.09 6.07 33.58
N PRO A 348 -28.14 6.76 34.05
CA PRO A 348 -28.06 8.11 34.60
C PRO A 348 -27.01 8.25 35.71
N LEU A 349 -26.32 9.38 35.77
CA LEU A 349 -25.21 9.59 36.71
C LEU A 349 -25.67 10.39 37.94
N HIS A 350 -25.02 10.16 39.09
CA HIS A 350 -25.17 10.95 40.32
C HIS A 350 -26.62 11.26 40.74
N LEU A 351 -27.49 10.24 40.74
CA LEU A 351 -28.85 10.34 41.24
C LEU A 351 -28.84 10.73 42.73
N ARG A 352 -29.44 11.87 43.04
CA ARG A 352 -29.43 12.46 44.39
C ARG A 352 -30.74 13.15 44.72
N THR A 353 -31.03 13.20 46.02
CA THR A 353 -32.23 13.79 46.60
C THR A 353 -31.89 15.06 47.38
N ASN A 354 -32.78 16.04 47.33
CA ASN A 354 -32.62 17.36 47.96
C ASN A 354 -33.99 17.92 48.37
N ASN A 355 -34.00 18.97 49.20
CA ASN A 355 -35.22 19.70 49.59
C ASN A 355 -36.32 18.78 50.15
N VAL A 356 -35.96 17.91 51.09
CA VAL A 356 -36.86 16.93 51.70
C VAL A 356 -37.83 17.64 52.66
N GLY A 357 -39.13 17.39 52.47
CA GLY A 357 -40.21 17.87 53.32
C GLY A 357 -41.08 16.73 53.85
N THR A 358 -42.25 17.06 54.38
CA THR A 358 -43.18 16.07 54.95
C THR A 358 -43.96 15.30 53.88
N ASP A 359 -44.13 15.86 52.68
CA ASP A 359 -44.96 15.31 51.61
C ASP A 359 -44.31 15.34 50.22
N SER A 360 -43.06 15.80 50.15
CA SER A 360 -42.36 16.06 48.90
C SER A 360 -40.85 16.08 49.08
N PHE A 361 -40.11 15.73 48.03
CA PHE A 361 -38.67 15.96 47.92
C PHE A 361 -38.29 16.08 46.43
N GLN A 362 -37.14 16.70 46.16
CA GLN A 362 -36.63 16.88 44.80
C GLN A 362 -35.57 15.83 44.49
N VAL A 363 -35.65 15.23 43.31
CA VAL A 363 -34.65 14.34 42.75
C VAL A 363 -33.91 15.06 41.65
N SER A 364 -32.60 14.86 41.57
CA SER A 364 -31.73 15.42 40.52
C SER A 364 -30.66 14.41 40.11
N TRP A 365 -30.24 14.46 38.86
CA TRP A 365 -29.26 13.55 38.26
C TRP A 365 -28.43 14.30 37.20
N ASP A 366 -27.35 13.66 36.75
CA ASP A 366 -26.52 14.13 35.66
C ASP A 366 -26.72 13.22 34.43
N HIS A 367 -26.71 13.79 33.23
CA HIS A 367 -26.88 13.04 32.00
C HIS A 367 -25.66 12.15 31.73
N SER A 368 -25.89 10.89 31.36
CA SER A 368 -24.82 9.94 31.01
C SER A 368 -24.37 10.06 29.55
N ALA A 369 -25.25 10.56 28.68
CA ALA A 369 -24.99 10.79 27.28
C ALA A 369 -25.91 11.89 26.72
N ASN A 370 -25.60 12.39 25.53
CA ASN A 370 -26.33 13.49 24.88
C ASN A 370 -27.50 13.01 23.99
N ASP A 371 -27.60 11.71 23.72
CA ASP A 371 -28.58 11.08 22.82
C ASP A 371 -29.76 10.42 23.57
N ILE A 372 -29.93 10.76 24.85
CA ILE A 372 -31.05 10.35 25.68
C ILE A 372 -32.31 11.11 25.23
N ILE A 373 -33.38 10.38 24.91
CA ILE A 373 -34.64 10.96 24.45
C ILE A 373 -35.57 11.27 25.63
N LEU A 374 -35.65 10.37 26.59
CA LEU A 374 -36.52 10.50 27.76
C LEU A 374 -35.97 9.78 28.98
N TYR A 375 -36.44 10.18 30.15
CA TYR A 375 -36.22 9.47 31.40
C TYR A 375 -37.52 8.89 31.92
N ARG A 376 -37.45 7.68 32.44
CA ARG A 376 -38.52 7.02 33.16
C ARG A 376 -38.22 7.09 34.65
N LEU A 377 -38.93 7.95 35.37
CA LEU A 377 -38.77 8.12 36.82
C LEU A 377 -39.94 7.45 37.53
N SER A 378 -39.65 6.50 38.40
CA SER A 378 -40.65 5.80 39.21
C SER A 378 -40.29 5.82 40.68
N TRP A 379 -41.30 5.79 41.56
CA TRP A 379 -41.09 5.76 43.00
C TRP A 379 -42.20 5.00 43.72
N ALA A 380 -41.83 4.29 44.78
CA ALA A 380 -42.74 3.52 45.62
C ALA A 380 -42.29 3.56 47.09
N PRO A 381 -43.22 3.42 48.06
CA PRO A 381 -42.85 3.17 49.45
C PRO A 381 -42.02 1.87 49.56
N PHE A 382 -40.89 1.93 50.25
CA PHE A 382 -39.97 0.80 50.41
C PHE A 382 -40.63 -0.41 51.09
N THR A 383 -41.60 -0.16 51.97
CA THR A 383 -42.39 -1.20 52.65
C THR A 383 -43.39 -1.93 51.75
N GLY A 384 -43.43 -1.60 50.45
CA GLY A 384 -44.41 -2.10 49.49
C GLY A 384 -45.63 -1.19 49.38
N GLY A 385 -45.99 -0.81 48.16
CA GLY A 385 -47.09 0.10 47.85
C GLY A 385 -47.31 0.25 46.35
N VAL A 386 -48.14 1.22 45.95
CA VAL A 386 -48.36 1.52 44.53
C VAL A 386 -47.18 2.32 43.98
N THR A 387 -46.51 1.78 42.97
CA THR A 387 -45.49 2.49 42.20
C THR A 387 -46.15 3.58 41.37
N LYS A 388 -45.67 4.81 41.54
CA LYS A 388 -45.99 5.94 40.67
C LYS A 388 -44.87 6.11 39.65
N GLU A 389 -45.21 6.56 38.45
CA GLU A 389 -44.27 6.74 37.34
C GLU A 389 -44.56 8.05 36.62
N VAL A 390 -43.50 8.69 36.13
CA VAL A 390 -43.56 9.85 35.23
C VAL A 390 -42.50 9.72 34.15
N ILE A 391 -42.87 10.12 32.92
CA ILE A 391 -41.95 10.23 31.80
C ILE A 391 -41.50 11.68 31.69
N LEU A 392 -40.20 11.89 31.69
CA LEU A 392 -39.55 13.20 31.61
C LEU A 392 -38.80 13.33 30.29
N SER A 393 -38.57 14.56 29.84
CA SER A 393 -37.78 14.79 28.62
C SER A 393 -36.31 14.45 28.86
N GLY A 394 -35.59 14.02 27.82
CA GLY A 394 -34.16 13.69 27.91
C GLY A 394 -33.26 14.86 28.31
N ILE A 395 -33.76 16.10 28.23
CA ILE A 395 -33.07 17.30 28.71
C ILE A 395 -33.34 17.61 30.19
N ASP A 396 -34.32 16.95 30.80
CA ASP A 396 -34.65 17.16 32.20
C ASP A 396 -33.63 16.47 33.10
N ASN A 397 -33.16 17.17 34.12
CA ASN A 397 -32.17 16.67 35.08
C ASN A 397 -32.63 16.78 36.54
N LYS A 398 -33.89 17.17 36.76
CA LYS A 398 -34.49 17.31 38.07
C LYS A 398 -36.01 17.18 38.03
N TYR A 399 -36.59 16.64 39.08
CA TYR A 399 -38.03 16.52 39.24
C TYR A 399 -38.43 16.63 40.71
N LYS A 400 -39.57 17.29 41.01
CA LYS A 400 -40.09 17.39 42.37
C LYS A 400 -41.22 16.38 42.56
N LEU A 401 -41.01 15.40 43.45
CA LEU A 401 -42.03 14.43 43.85
C LEU A 401 -42.93 15.10 44.88
N SER A 402 -44.24 14.97 44.73
CA SER A 402 -45.24 15.56 45.63
C SER A 402 -46.38 14.61 45.93
N GLY A 403 -47.09 14.84 47.04
CA GLY A 403 -48.19 13.96 47.48
C GLY A 403 -47.66 12.61 47.98
N LEU A 404 -46.55 12.68 48.71
CA LEU A 404 -45.93 11.56 49.42
C LEU A 404 -46.48 11.50 50.86
N SER A 405 -46.49 10.32 51.45
CA SER A 405 -46.82 10.14 52.87
C SER A 405 -45.65 10.60 53.73
N SER A 406 -45.94 11.21 54.88
CA SER A 406 -44.93 11.64 55.86
C SER A 406 -44.30 10.45 56.57
N SER A 407 -43.07 10.62 57.08
CA SER A 407 -42.30 9.58 57.78
C SER A 407 -42.24 8.23 57.03
N THR A 408 -42.17 8.26 55.70
CA THR A 408 -42.21 7.08 54.85
C THR A 408 -40.95 7.01 54.00
N ASP A 409 -40.31 5.84 53.96
CA ASP A 409 -39.16 5.56 53.11
C ASP A 409 -39.63 5.31 51.68
N TYR A 410 -39.10 6.06 50.73
CA TYR A 410 -39.37 5.91 49.31
C TYR A 410 -38.13 5.42 48.58
N GLU A 411 -38.31 4.39 47.76
CA GLU A 411 -37.34 4.00 46.74
C GLU A 411 -37.70 4.71 45.45
N VAL A 412 -36.74 5.47 44.92
CA VAL A 412 -36.85 6.18 43.64
C VAL A 412 -35.94 5.48 42.64
N MET A 413 -36.49 5.15 41.48
CA MET A 413 -35.79 4.48 40.38
C MET A 413 -35.83 5.35 39.14
N LEU A 414 -34.69 5.49 38.47
CA LEU A 414 -34.52 6.27 37.25
C LEU A 414 -33.88 5.41 36.16
N THR A 415 -34.51 5.38 35.00
CA THR A 415 -34.03 4.70 33.79
C THR A 415 -33.95 5.69 32.64
N ALA A 416 -32.87 5.66 31.86
CA ALA A 416 -32.72 6.47 30.66
C ALA A 416 -33.13 5.66 29.42
N VAL A 417 -33.79 6.31 28.45
CA VAL A 417 -34.20 5.69 27.18
C VAL A 417 -33.61 6.48 26.02
N PHE A 418 -32.97 5.76 25.10
CA PHE A 418 -32.13 6.30 24.03
C PHE A 418 -32.83 6.30 22.66
N LYS A 419 -32.18 6.91 21.66
CA LYS A 419 -32.71 7.05 20.30
C LYS A 419 -32.96 5.73 19.58
N ASP A 420 -32.19 4.70 19.90
CA ASP A 420 -32.33 3.35 19.36
C ASP A 420 -33.34 2.49 20.15
N GLU A 421 -34.17 3.12 20.98
CA GLU A 421 -35.18 2.48 21.86
C GLU A 421 -34.58 1.60 22.97
N SER A 422 -33.26 1.61 23.15
CA SER A 422 -32.63 0.90 24.26
C SER A 422 -32.88 1.61 25.59
N GLU A 423 -33.02 0.81 26.64
CA GLU A 423 -33.15 1.28 28.03
C GLU A 423 -31.85 0.99 28.79
N SER A 424 -31.41 1.95 29.59
CA SER A 424 -30.24 1.78 30.44
C SER A 424 -30.52 0.89 31.65
N ASP A 425 -29.47 0.51 32.36
CA ASP A 425 -29.61 0.03 33.72
C ASP A 425 -30.32 1.08 34.60
N THR A 426 -31.16 0.59 35.51
CA THR A 426 -31.93 1.43 36.44
C THR A 426 -31.07 1.84 37.63
N VAL A 427 -31.02 3.13 37.93
CA VAL A 427 -30.35 3.67 39.12
C VAL A 427 -31.39 3.98 40.19
N SER A 428 -31.11 3.62 41.44
CA SER A 428 -32.03 3.88 42.56
C SER A 428 -31.41 4.68 43.70
N VAL A 429 -32.27 5.40 44.42
CA VAL A 429 -31.94 6.13 45.65
C VAL A 429 -33.09 5.97 46.65
N LEU A 430 -32.74 5.86 47.94
CA LEU A 430 -33.69 5.79 49.05
C LEU A 430 -33.75 7.13 49.78
N GLU A 431 -34.95 7.61 50.09
CA GLU A 431 -35.15 8.86 50.81
C GLU A 431 -36.34 8.77 51.77
N THR A 432 -36.23 9.40 52.94
CA THR A 432 -37.25 9.37 53.99
C THR A 432 -37.92 10.73 54.13
N THR A 433 -39.24 10.80 53.92
CA THR A 433 -39.99 12.04 54.14
C THR A 433 -40.01 12.42 55.63
N TRP A 434 -40.06 13.72 55.92
CA TRP A 434 -40.10 14.19 57.31
C TRP A 434 -41.44 13.84 57.97
N ALA A 435 -41.44 13.69 59.30
CA ALA A 435 -42.65 13.47 60.06
C ALA A 435 -43.54 14.72 60.07
N GLU A 436 -44.85 14.53 59.93
CA GLU A 436 -45.81 15.61 60.19
C GLU A 436 -45.73 16.01 61.66
N THR A 437 -45.32 17.25 61.91
CA THR A 437 -45.38 17.81 63.27
C THR A 437 -46.83 18.22 63.52
N THR A 438 -47.56 17.44 64.32
CA THR A 438 -48.87 17.86 64.82
C THR A 438 -48.65 19.06 65.74
N THR A 439 -48.77 20.27 65.18
CA THR A 439 -48.94 21.45 66.01
C THR A 439 -50.36 21.36 66.55
N ILE A 440 -50.56 20.66 67.67
CA ILE A 440 -51.63 21.05 68.57
C ILE A 440 -51.30 22.50 68.87
N ALA A 441 -52.17 23.42 68.44
CA ALA A 441 -52.19 24.76 68.98
C ALA A 441 -52.52 24.61 70.47
N THR A 442 -51.53 24.24 71.28
CA THR A 442 -51.52 24.63 72.67
C THR A 442 -51.26 26.12 72.59
N THR A 443 -52.33 26.90 72.61
CA THR A 443 -52.26 28.22 73.22
C THR A 443 -51.70 27.96 74.61
N THR A 444 -50.38 28.04 74.74
CA THR A 444 -49.77 28.30 76.02
C THR A 444 -50.39 29.63 76.43
N PRO A 445 -51.23 29.70 77.48
CA PRO A 445 -51.46 30.99 78.09
C PRO A 445 -50.06 31.43 78.52
N MET A 446 -49.59 32.52 77.94
CA MET A 446 -48.54 33.30 78.54
C MET A 446 -49.04 33.56 79.96
N ALA A 447 -48.47 32.85 80.95
CA ALA A 447 -48.88 32.99 82.33
C ALA A 447 -48.56 34.43 82.74
N ARG A 448 -49.55 35.31 82.63
CA ARG A 448 -49.46 36.64 83.23
C ARG A 448 -49.54 36.43 84.73
N GLN A 449 -48.44 36.75 85.40
CA GLN A 449 -48.44 36.87 86.84
C GLN A 449 -49.22 38.14 87.18
N ALA A 450 -50.48 37.98 87.61
CA ALA A 450 -51.36 39.08 87.98
C ALA A 450 -51.00 39.70 89.34
N VAL A 451 -50.27 38.94 90.15
CA VAL A 451 -50.01 39.20 91.56
C VAL A 451 -48.64 38.69 91.97
N ARG A 452 -47.92 39.49 92.76
CA ARG A 452 -46.64 39.10 93.36
C ARG A 452 -46.58 39.50 94.83
N ASN A 453 -45.58 38.97 95.54
CA ASN A 453 -45.32 39.28 96.95
C ASN A 453 -46.54 39.05 97.87
N LEU A 454 -47.21 37.90 97.75
CA LEU A 454 -48.26 37.51 98.70
C LEU A 454 -47.66 37.43 100.11
N LEU A 455 -48.16 38.28 101.00
CA LEU A 455 -47.78 38.34 102.40
C LEU A 455 -48.99 38.01 103.27
N LEU A 456 -48.78 37.18 104.28
CA LEU A 456 -49.75 36.88 105.30
C LEU A 456 -49.34 37.60 106.59
N SER A 457 -50.25 38.37 107.17
CA SER A 457 -50.03 39.17 108.38
C SER A 457 -51.20 39.07 109.35
N ASP A 458 -51.00 39.58 110.57
CA ASP A 458 -52.01 39.67 111.64
C ASP A 458 -52.79 38.36 111.89
N GLU A 459 -52.04 37.25 112.02
CA GLU A 459 -52.59 35.93 112.32
C GLU A 459 -53.10 35.86 113.77
N THR A 460 -54.39 35.60 113.93
CA THR A 460 -55.02 35.30 115.21
C THR A 460 -55.59 33.88 115.20
N THR A 461 -56.07 33.39 116.34
CA THR A 461 -56.72 32.07 116.42
C THR A 461 -57.96 31.90 115.53
N ARG A 462 -58.48 32.97 114.89
CA ARG A 462 -59.70 32.95 114.06
C ARG A 462 -59.63 33.74 112.75
N SER A 463 -58.52 34.42 112.45
CA SER A 463 -58.39 35.25 111.25
C SER A 463 -56.93 35.36 110.83
N MET A 464 -56.73 35.61 109.54
CA MET A 464 -55.42 35.94 108.97
C MET A 464 -55.67 36.94 107.83
N GLU A 465 -54.81 37.95 107.72
CA GLU A 465 -54.89 38.92 106.64
C GLU A 465 -53.93 38.52 105.51
N ALA A 466 -54.39 38.61 104.27
CA ALA A 466 -53.60 38.33 103.08
C ALA A 466 -53.50 39.60 102.23
N SER A 467 -52.28 40.02 101.90
CA SER A 467 -52.00 41.20 101.07
C SER A 467 -51.02 40.84 99.95
N TRP A 468 -51.11 41.54 98.81
CA TRP A 468 -50.28 41.27 97.64
C TRP A 468 -50.10 42.54 96.80
N GLU A 469 -49.10 42.55 95.93
CA GLU A 469 -48.88 43.62 94.95
C GLU A 469 -49.49 43.28 93.59
N LEU A 470 -50.16 44.28 92.98
CA LEU A 470 -50.76 44.19 91.65
C LEU A 470 -49.68 44.34 90.58
N GLU A 471 -49.60 43.40 89.64
CA GLU A 471 -48.61 43.44 88.55
C GLU A 471 -49.26 43.65 87.17
N ASP A 472 -50.54 43.30 87.01
CA ASP A 472 -51.34 43.63 85.81
C ASP A 472 -52.51 44.58 86.17
N PRO A 473 -52.55 45.82 85.62
CA PRO A 473 -53.61 46.79 85.90
C PRO A 473 -54.96 46.46 85.22
N HIS A 474 -55.08 45.36 84.46
CA HIS A 474 -56.32 44.95 83.77
C HIS A 474 -57.07 43.82 84.47
N VAL A 475 -56.72 43.49 85.72
CA VAL A 475 -57.41 42.44 86.49
C VAL A 475 -58.67 43.02 87.14
N GLU A 476 -59.82 42.40 86.86
CA GLU A 476 -61.14 42.89 87.31
C GLU A 476 -61.59 42.31 88.67
N SER A 477 -61.02 41.17 89.09
CA SER A 477 -61.30 40.56 90.40
C SER A 477 -60.25 39.49 90.74
N TYR A 478 -60.10 39.22 92.04
CA TYR A 478 -59.23 38.20 92.59
C TYR A 478 -60.05 37.09 93.27
N ARG A 479 -59.51 35.88 93.26
CA ARG A 479 -60.06 34.74 94.00
C ARG A 479 -58.98 34.24 94.95
N VAL A 480 -59.26 34.28 96.24
CA VAL A 480 -58.38 33.74 97.29
C VAL A 480 -58.91 32.37 97.69
N SER A 481 -58.07 31.35 97.58
CA SER A 481 -58.39 29.99 98.03
C SER A 481 -57.47 29.58 99.16
N PHE A 482 -58.04 29.05 100.23
CA PHE A 482 -57.29 28.54 101.38
C PHE A 482 -57.84 27.18 101.81
N ALA A 483 -56.96 26.34 102.34
CA ALA A 483 -57.31 24.98 102.74
C ALA A 483 -56.63 24.63 104.07
N ASP A 484 -57.30 23.83 104.89
CA ASP A 484 -56.65 23.22 106.04
C ASP A 484 -55.80 22.00 105.63
N LEU A 485 -54.89 21.56 106.50
CA LEU A 485 -54.04 20.39 106.25
C LEU A 485 -54.82 19.06 106.13
N ARG A 486 -56.15 19.10 106.33
CA ARG A 486 -57.07 17.96 106.13
C ARG A 486 -57.82 18.03 104.79
N GLY A 487 -57.47 19.00 103.94
CA GLY A 487 -57.93 19.10 102.55
C GLY A 487 -59.31 19.73 102.38
N LYS A 488 -59.82 20.47 103.38
CA LYS A 488 -61.09 21.20 103.23
C LYS A 488 -60.82 22.57 102.61
N HIS A 489 -61.19 22.72 101.34
CA HIS A 489 -61.00 23.94 100.56
C HIS A 489 -62.14 24.94 100.81
N GLN A 490 -61.78 26.21 100.97
CA GLN A 490 -62.69 27.36 100.94
C GLN A 490 -62.14 28.40 99.97
N GLU A 491 -63.06 29.09 99.30
CA GLU A 491 -62.74 30.13 98.32
C GLU A 491 -63.55 31.38 98.61
N GLU A 492 -62.91 32.54 98.46
CA GLU A 492 -63.53 33.85 98.59
C GLU A 492 -63.13 34.73 97.40
N SER A 493 -64.10 35.45 96.83
CA SER A 493 -63.86 36.37 95.72
C SER A 493 -63.71 37.78 96.27
N VAL A 494 -62.61 38.45 95.90
CA VAL A 494 -62.28 39.82 96.28
C VAL A 494 -62.20 40.64 95.00
N SER A 495 -63.17 41.52 94.78
CA SER A 495 -63.19 42.42 93.62
C SER A 495 -62.33 43.65 93.83
#